data_AF-A0A0R3MNV1-F1
#
_entry.id   AF-A0A0R3MNV1-F1
#
_cell.length_a   1.000
_cell.length_b   1.000
_cell.length_c   1.000
_cell.angle_alpha   90.00
_cell.angle_beta   90.00
_cell.angle_gamma   90.00
#
_symmetry.space_group_name_H-M   'P 1'
#
loop_
_entity.id
_entity.type
_entity.pdbx_description
1 polymer ?
#
loop_
_entity_poly.entity_id
_entity_poly.type
_entity_poly.pdbx_seq_one_letter_code
_entity_poly.pdbx_strand_id
1 'polypeptide(L)'
;MSAAPSLELMTAPPSYPEGVPVEVCHSFEKLALEVRANGFARYSADAILHRVRWHMHVERGNRAFKANNNWTAPLARWFLKLHPEVAGFFELRERLDA
;
A
#
# COMPACT_ATOMS: atom_id res chain seq x y z
N MET A 1 -0.56 -21.46 23.17
CA MET A 1 0.68 -20.66 23.06
C MET A 1 0.75 -20.15 21.64
N SER A 2 0.59 -18.84 21.46
CA SER A 2 0.57 -18.19 20.15
C SER A 2 2.00 -18.06 19.65
N ALA A 3 2.30 -18.62 18.47
CA ALA A 3 3.51 -18.29 17.74
C ALA A 3 3.13 -17.21 16.73
N ALA A 4 3.50 -15.96 17.02
CA ALA A 4 3.60 -14.93 15.99
C ALA A 4 4.71 -15.38 15.02
N PRO A 5 4.49 -15.38 13.69
CA PRO A 5 5.53 -15.83 12.78
C PRO A 5 6.65 -14.78 12.74
N SER A 6 7.87 -15.33 12.78
CA SER A 6 9.15 -14.68 12.84
C SER A 6 9.36 -13.58 11.79
N LEU A 7 9.77 -12.42 12.28
CA LEU A 7 10.15 -11.21 11.55
C LEU A 7 11.61 -11.31 11.05
N GLU A 8 11.95 -12.40 10.36
CA GLU A 8 13.32 -12.65 9.88
C GLU A 8 13.27 -13.18 8.44
N LEU A 9 13.00 -12.29 7.48
CA LEU A 9 13.42 -12.47 6.09
C LEU A 9 14.32 -11.29 5.71
N MET A 10 15.62 -11.54 5.86
CA MET A 10 16.70 -10.75 5.30
C MET A 10 16.61 -10.81 3.77
N THR A 11 15.90 -9.85 3.19
CA THR A 11 16.09 -9.41 1.80
C THR A 11 16.39 -7.92 1.91
N ALA A 12 17.21 -7.35 1.00
CA ALA A 12 17.43 -5.91 0.96
C ALA A 12 16.09 -5.16 1.16
N PRO A 13 16.05 -4.06 1.94
CA PRO A 13 14.80 -3.38 2.26
C PRO A 13 14.02 -3.19 0.97
N PRO A 14 12.70 -3.48 0.96
CA PRO A 14 11.93 -3.35 -0.27
C PRO A 14 12.14 -1.93 -0.78
N SER A 15 12.63 -1.82 -2.01
CA SER A 15 12.82 -0.51 -2.64
C SER A 15 11.45 0.17 -2.66
N TYR A 16 11.26 1.14 -1.77
CA TYR A 16 10.04 1.92 -1.71
C TYR A 16 9.90 2.73 -3.00
N PRO A 17 8.67 3.04 -3.43
CA PRO A 17 8.49 3.87 -4.60
C PRO A 17 9.07 5.26 -4.39
N GLU A 18 9.77 5.76 -5.40
CA GLU A 18 10.40 7.08 -5.38
C GLU A 18 9.37 8.18 -5.08
N GLY A 19 9.73 9.12 -4.21
CA GLY A 19 8.88 10.26 -3.85
C GLY A 19 7.67 9.92 -2.97
N VAL A 20 7.55 8.67 -2.49
CA VAL A 20 6.52 8.27 -1.52
C VAL A 20 7.14 8.11 -0.13
N PRO A 21 6.62 8.79 0.91
CA PRO A 21 7.13 8.62 2.28
C PRO A 21 6.99 7.17 2.78
N VAL A 22 7.99 6.65 3.48
CA VAL A 22 8.03 5.25 3.98
C VAL A 22 6.81 4.91 4.84
N GLU A 23 6.39 5.82 5.71
CA GLU A 23 5.19 5.70 6.55
C GLU A 23 3.87 5.56 5.75
N VAL A 24 3.81 6.15 4.56
CA VAL A 24 2.67 6.01 3.64
C VAL A 24 2.71 4.62 3.02
N CYS A 25 3.88 4.11 2.64
CA CYS A 25 4.03 2.74 2.14
C CYS A 25 3.58 1.72 3.19
N HIS A 26 4.04 1.83 4.44
CA HIS A 26 3.63 0.93 5.53
C HIS A 26 2.13 0.98 5.81
N SER A 27 1.57 2.19 5.86
CA SER A 27 0.13 2.36 6.09
C SER A 27 -0.70 1.78 4.94
N PHE A 28 -0.23 1.97 3.70
CA PHE A 28 -0.88 1.44 2.50
C PHE A 28 -0.85 -0.10 2.47
N GLU A 29 0.31 -0.71 2.69
CA GLU A 29 0.50 -2.16 2.73
C GLU A 29 -0.38 -2.80 3.81
N LYS A 30 -0.34 -2.26 5.03
CA LYS A 30 -1.16 -2.75 6.15
C LYS A 30 -2.65 -2.75 5.79
N LEU A 31 -3.17 -1.63 5.30
CA LEU A 31 -4.58 -1.50 4.93
C LEU A 31 -4.95 -2.41 3.76
N ALA A 32 -4.07 -2.56 2.78
CA ALA A 32 -4.29 -3.47 1.65
C ALA A 32 -4.39 -4.93 2.11
N LEU A 33 -3.50 -5.37 3.00
CA LEU A 33 -3.53 -6.71 3.60
C LEU A 33 -4.78 -6.91 4.46
N GLU A 34 -5.21 -5.90 5.23
CA GLU A 34 -6.46 -5.95 5.99
C GLU A 34 -7.66 -6.14 5.06
N VAL A 35 -7.76 -5.37 3.98
CA VAL A 35 -8.85 -5.52 3.00
C VAL A 35 -8.81 -6.91 2.35
N ARG A 36 -7.62 -7.41 2.00
CA ARG A 36 -7.47 -8.76 1.47
C ARG A 36 -7.90 -9.83 2.46
N ALA A 37 -7.51 -9.71 3.74
CA ALA A 37 -7.88 -10.63 4.80
C ALA A 37 -9.39 -10.66 5.05
N ASN A 38 -10.11 -9.57 4.75
CA ASN A 38 -11.57 -9.50 4.76
C ASN A 38 -12.25 -10.16 3.54
N GLY A 39 -11.49 -10.87 2.69
CA GLY A 39 -12.04 -11.67 1.59
C GLY A 39 -12.24 -10.92 0.27
N PHE A 40 -11.81 -9.67 0.16
CA PHE A 40 -11.89 -8.92 -1.09
C PHE A 40 -10.91 -9.49 -2.12
N ALA A 41 -11.43 -9.92 -3.27
CA ALA A 41 -10.62 -10.42 -4.38
C ALA A 41 -9.92 -9.32 -5.17
N ARG A 42 -10.58 -8.16 -5.30
CA ARG A 42 -10.10 -6.97 -6.01
C ARG A 42 -10.50 -5.73 -5.20
N TYR A 43 -9.65 -4.72 -5.18
CA TYR A 43 -9.94 -3.47 -4.50
C TYR A 43 -9.30 -2.25 -5.17
N SER A 44 -9.76 -1.06 -4.82
CA SER A 44 -9.19 0.19 -5.33
C SER A 44 -7.96 0.61 -4.54
N ALA A 45 -6.81 0.71 -5.20
CA ALA A 45 -5.60 1.30 -4.63
C ALA A 45 -5.83 2.76 -4.22
N ASP A 46 -6.64 3.51 -4.97
CA ASP A 46 -6.97 4.90 -4.66
C ASP A 46 -7.78 5.02 -3.36
N ALA A 47 -8.72 4.09 -3.14
CA ALA A 47 -9.49 4.04 -1.90
C ALA A 47 -8.57 3.80 -0.67
N ILE A 48 -7.58 2.92 -0.80
CA ILE A 48 -6.60 2.70 0.26
C ILE A 48 -5.75 3.96 0.48
N LEU A 49 -5.29 4.64 -0.57
CA LEU A 49 -4.54 5.88 -0.41
C LEU A 49 -5.37 6.98 0.28
N HIS A 50 -6.66 7.09 -0.04
CA HIS A 50 -7.57 7.99 0.67
C HIS A 50 -7.77 7.62 2.13
N ARG A 51 -7.80 6.32 2.47
CA ARG A 51 -7.84 5.89 3.88
C ARG A 51 -6.55 6.22 4.62
N VAL A 52 -5.39 6.09 3.96
CA VAL A 52 -4.09 6.55 4.52
C VAL A 52 -4.13 8.06 4.74
N ARG A 53 -4.63 8.84 3.78
CA ARG A 53 -4.79 10.29 3.92
C ARG A 53 -5.65 10.65 5.12
N TRP A 54 -6.80 9.98 5.31
CA TRP A 54 -7.64 10.17 6.49
C TRP A 54 -6.90 9.84 7.78
N HIS A 55 -6.19 8.70 7.82
CA HIS A 55 -5.40 8.30 8.99
C HIS A 55 -4.39 9.37 9.39
N MET A 56 -3.59 9.85 8.44
CA MET A 56 -2.54 10.82 8.72
C MET A 56 -3.11 12.20 9.08
N HIS A 57 -4.13 12.65 8.34
CA HIS A 57 -4.67 14.00 8.51
C HIS A 57 -5.58 14.13 9.73
N VAL A 58 -6.48 13.16 9.93
CA VAL A 58 -7.52 13.22 10.96
C VAL A 58 -7.11 12.45 12.21
N GLU A 59 -6.77 11.17 12.08
CA GLU A 59 -6.53 10.30 13.24
C GLU A 59 -5.19 10.61 13.93
N ARG A 60 -4.14 10.95 13.17
CA ARG A 60 -2.85 11.41 13.71
C ARG A 60 -2.75 12.93 13.90
N GLY A 61 -3.77 13.68 13.47
CA GLY A 61 -3.80 15.14 13.58
C GLY A 61 -2.74 15.89 12.75
N ASN A 62 -2.10 15.25 11.76
CA ASN A 62 -1.15 15.92 10.88
C ASN A 62 -1.89 16.71 9.79
N ARG A 63 -2.41 17.88 10.16
CA ARG A 63 -3.22 18.74 9.28
C ARG A 63 -2.46 19.24 8.04
N ALA A 64 -1.13 19.26 8.08
CA ALA A 64 -0.29 19.64 6.95
C ALA A 64 -0.07 18.50 5.94
N PHE A 65 -0.36 17.25 6.32
CA PHE A 65 -0.17 16.11 5.43
C PHE A 65 -1.10 16.17 4.22
N LYS A 66 -0.53 16.00 3.03
CA LYS A 66 -1.24 15.91 1.76
C LYS A 66 -0.74 14.71 0.95
N ALA A 67 -1.62 13.73 0.75
CA ALA A 67 -1.34 12.63 -0.16
C ALA A 67 -1.38 13.12 -1.61
N ASN A 68 -0.34 12.82 -2.39
CA ASN A 68 -0.31 13.09 -3.83
C ASN A 68 -1.02 11.95 -4.57
N ASN A 69 -1.97 12.26 -5.45
CA ASN A 69 -2.69 11.26 -6.24
C ASN A 69 -1.76 10.47 -7.19
N ASN A 70 -0.61 11.04 -7.55
CA ASN A 70 0.40 10.35 -8.34
C ASN A 70 1.07 9.17 -7.60
N TRP A 71 0.87 9.05 -6.28
CA TRP A 71 1.39 7.94 -5.48
C TRP A 71 0.61 6.64 -5.66
N THR A 72 -0.65 6.69 -6.11
CA THR A 72 -1.53 5.49 -6.19
C THR A 72 -0.94 4.40 -7.07
N ALA A 73 -0.53 4.75 -8.30
CA ALA A 73 0.00 3.80 -9.27
C ALA A 73 1.34 3.14 -8.82
N PRO A 74 2.36 3.89 -8.37
CA PRO A 74 3.58 3.28 -7.85
C PRO A 74 3.35 2.45 -6.58
N LEU A 75 2.47 2.88 -5.67
CA LEU A 75 2.12 2.08 -4.47
C LEU A 75 1.45 0.76 -4.84
N ALA A 76 0.50 0.76 -5.78
CA ALA A 76 -0.17 -0.45 -6.23
C ALA A 76 0.81 -1.47 -6.85
N ARG A 77 1.72 -1.00 -7.71
CA ARG A 77 2.76 -1.85 -8.32
C ARG A 77 3.76 -2.37 -7.30
N TRP A 78 4.20 -1.52 -6.37
CA TRP A 78 5.11 -1.91 -5.30
C TRP A 78 4.49 -2.99 -4.40
N PHE A 79 3.23 -2.81 -3.99
CA PHE A 79 2.50 -3.81 -3.21
C PHE A 79 2.39 -5.15 -3.92
N LEU A 80 1.97 -5.17 -5.19
CA LEU A 80 1.83 -6.43 -5.95
C LEU A 80 3.18 -7.12 -6.20
N LYS A 81 4.28 -6.36 -6.28
CA LYS A 81 5.64 -6.92 -6.36
C LYS A 81 6.07 -7.56 -5.05
N LEU A 82 5.70 -6.95 -3.92
CA LEU A 82 6.03 -7.45 -2.58
C LEU A 82 5.17 -8.66 -2.18
N HIS A 83 3.93 -8.70 -2.66
CA HIS A 83 2.94 -9.74 -2.36
C HIS A 83 2.46 -10.45 -3.64
N PRO A 84 3.31 -11.31 -4.26
CA PRO A 84 2.93 -12.02 -5.47
C PRO A 84 1.73 -12.96 -5.27
N GLU A 85 1.45 -13.41 -4.04
CA GLU A 85 0.33 -14.26 -3.66
C GLU A 85 -1.05 -13.58 -3.79
N VAL A 86 -1.08 -12.26 -3.93
CA VAL A 86 -2.29 -11.47 -4.17
C VAL A 86 -2.27 -10.78 -5.55
N ALA A 87 -1.59 -11.40 -6.52
CA ALA A 87 -1.59 -10.94 -7.90
C ALA A 87 -3.02 -10.60 -8.40
N GLY A 88 -3.18 -9.42 -9.01
CA GLY A 88 -4.46 -8.94 -9.50
C GLY A 88 -5.39 -8.32 -8.46
N PHE A 89 -4.95 -8.17 -7.21
CA PHE A 89 -5.73 -7.47 -6.17
C PHE A 89 -6.01 -6.01 -6.53
N PHE A 90 -5.07 -5.34 -7.19
CA PHE A 90 -5.27 -4.02 -7.80
C PHE A 90 -5.44 -4.13 -9.30
N GLU A 91 -6.38 -3.37 -9.83
CA GLU A 91 -6.50 -3.15 -11.27
C GLU A 91 -5.46 -2.13 -11.73
N LEU A 92 -4.44 -2.61 -12.43
CA LEU A 92 -3.43 -1.76 -13.05
C LEU A 92 -3.91 -1.42 -14.47
N ARG A 93 -3.93 -0.14 -14.80
CA ARG A 93 -4.14 0.31 -16.19
C ARG A 93 -2.82 0.26 -16.93
N GLU A 94 -2.84 -0.28 -18.14
CA GLU A 94 -1.73 -0.14 -19.07
C GLU A 94 -1.64 1.33 -19.51
N ARG A 95 -0.43 1.90 -19.45
CA ARG A 95 -0.17 3.14 -20.18
C ARG A 95 0.03 2.74 -21.63
N LEU A 96 -0.88 3.15 -22.49
CA LEU A 96 -0.60 3.17 -23.92
C LEU A 96 0.38 4.32 -24.12
N ASP A 97 1.58 3.99 -24.57
CA ASP A 97 2.56 5.00 -24.99
C ASP A 97 1.98 5.73 -26.21
N ALA A 98 1.96 7.06 -26.14
CA ALA A 98 1.45 7.96 -27.18
C ALA A 98 2.60 8.59 -27.95
#